data_AF-A0A961K2Q8-F1
#
_entry.id   AF-A0A961K2Q8-F1
#
_cell.length_a   1.000
_cell.length_b   1.000
_cell.length_c   1.000
_cell.angle_alpha   90.00
_cell.angle_beta   90.00
_cell.angle_gamma   90.00
#
_symmetry.space_group_name_H-M   'P 1'
#
loop_
_entity.id
_entity.type
_entity.pdbx_description
1 polymer ?
#
loop_
_entity_poly.entity_id
_entity_poly.type
_entity_poly.pdbx_seq_one_letter_code
_entity_poly.pdbx_strand_id
1 'polypeptide(L)'
;TFTIPLMKKVGFSSEKAGAVEVASSVNGQIMPPVMGAAAFLMVEYVGIPYFEVVKYAFVPAVISYIALVYIVHLEAMKAGMQGLPRAYTPKPIVQRLIGIAFTVAAICALSFAVYFLMGWITPTFGKSAGLVVFVLLSAVYIGLLWVAAREEPLHMDDPNEPVKSLPLPGPTVRAGLHYILPVVVLVWMLMVEQKSPGLSAFWASAFMIFILLTQRPLLSILRHTGNMAAEIRGGFTDLIDGLVTGARNMIGIGIATATAGVIVGAVSQTGVGSSLADVVEVLSGGHMLAILVLTAILSLILGMGLPTTANYIVVSALLAPVIVALGQQNGLIVPLIAVHLFVFYFGIMADVTPPVGLASFAAAAVSGGDPIRTGVVAFFYSLRTAALPFLFIYNTDLLLIDVDLAHGVFIFVVATVAMLLFAAATQGWFLTRNRFYESIALLLVAFTLFRPGFWMDMVAPPFTELPGSQIEQAASDAAPGSEIRLQVSGLDAVGDPVTFVAPLTLGEGETGADRLFASGLELIDNGGEMVIDNVTFDSPAQAAGLDWDQKVMSVQVPAPQPSKYWMFIPALLLLAAVVFLQRGRAARVPAAA
;
A
#
# COMPACT_ATOMS: atom_id res chain seq x y z
N THR A 1 12.79 -22.15 -0.80
CA THR A 1 11.59 -21.67 -1.52
C THR A 1 11.28 -22.58 -2.69
N PHE A 2 10.03 -23.06 -2.82
CA PHE A 2 9.62 -24.01 -3.86
C PHE A 2 9.37 -23.35 -5.25
N THR A 3 9.12 -22.04 -5.28
CA THR A 3 8.69 -21.28 -6.47
C THR A 3 9.80 -21.11 -7.51
N ILE A 4 11.00 -20.67 -7.11
CA ILE A 4 12.14 -20.44 -8.01
C ILE A 4 12.50 -21.72 -8.79
N PRO A 5 12.71 -22.89 -8.16
CA PRO A 5 12.99 -24.13 -8.90
C PRO A 5 11.88 -24.52 -9.87
N LEU A 6 10.61 -24.31 -9.50
CA LEU A 6 9.48 -24.59 -10.37
C LEU A 6 9.46 -23.70 -11.61
N MET A 7 9.67 -22.38 -11.44
CA MET A 7 9.75 -21.44 -12.56
C MET A 7 10.87 -21.79 -13.53
N LYS A 8 12.04 -22.18 -13.01
CA LYS A 8 13.17 -22.65 -13.84
C LYS A 8 12.80 -23.89 -14.65
N LYS A 9 12.11 -24.86 -14.05
CA LYS A 9 11.65 -26.08 -14.74
C LYS A 9 10.67 -25.79 -15.89
N VAL A 10 9.87 -24.73 -15.77
CA VAL A 10 8.92 -24.30 -16.82
C VAL A 10 9.63 -23.51 -17.95
N GLY A 11 10.87 -23.07 -17.74
CA GLY A 11 11.69 -22.43 -18.77
C GLY A 11 12.12 -20.99 -18.46
N PHE A 12 11.86 -20.46 -17.26
CA PHE A 12 12.41 -19.16 -16.86
C PHE A 12 13.92 -19.23 -16.64
N SER A 13 14.66 -18.18 -17.02
CA SER A 13 16.08 -18.06 -16.65
C SER A 13 16.23 -17.91 -15.14
N SER A 14 17.43 -18.21 -14.61
CA SER A 14 17.72 -18.06 -13.18
C SER A 14 17.44 -16.62 -12.70
N GLU A 15 17.87 -15.61 -13.46
CA GLU A 15 17.66 -14.20 -13.12
C GLU A 15 16.19 -13.82 -13.14
N LYS A 16 15.40 -14.28 -14.12
CA LYS A 16 13.96 -13.97 -14.18
C LYS A 16 13.18 -14.68 -13.09
N ALA A 17 13.51 -15.94 -12.80
CA ALA A 17 12.88 -16.69 -11.72
C ALA A 17 13.17 -16.03 -10.36
N GLY A 18 14.42 -15.65 -10.11
CA GLY A 18 14.79 -14.88 -8.91
C GLY A 18 14.08 -13.53 -8.85
N ALA A 19 14.05 -12.78 -9.96
CA ALA A 19 13.44 -11.45 -10.00
C ALA A 19 11.93 -11.46 -9.77
N VAL A 20 11.20 -12.48 -10.25
CA VAL A 20 9.76 -12.63 -9.97
C VAL A 20 9.52 -12.89 -8.49
N GLU A 21 10.34 -13.74 -7.85
CA GLU A 21 10.24 -13.99 -6.41
C GLU A 21 10.52 -12.71 -5.60
N VAL A 22 11.54 -11.95 -5.99
CA VAL A 22 11.88 -10.66 -5.37
C VAL A 22 10.75 -9.66 -5.50
N ALA A 23 10.22 -9.47 -6.71
CA ALA A 23 9.10 -8.55 -6.95
C ALA A 23 7.82 -9.00 -6.22
N SER A 24 7.58 -10.31 -6.11
CA SER A 24 6.47 -10.86 -5.32
C SER A 24 6.65 -10.61 -3.82
N SER A 25 7.89 -10.70 -3.33
CA SER A 25 8.23 -10.42 -1.93
C SER A 25 7.97 -8.96 -1.57
N VAL A 26 8.39 -8.01 -2.42
CA VAL A 26 8.09 -6.57 -2.24
C VAL A 26 6.58 -6.33 -2.20
N ASN A 27 5.84 -6.92 -3.12
CA ASN A 27 4.38 -6.83 -3.12
C ASN A 27 3.76 -7.39 -1.82
N GLY A 28 4.35 -8.44 -1.24
CA GLY A 28 3.99 -9.00 0.07
C GLY A 28 4.04 -7.98 1.20
N GLN A 29 5.02 -7.08 1.18
CA GLN A 29 5.17 -6.04 2.19
C GLN A 29 4.13 -4.91 2.06
N ILE A 30 3.49 -4.77 0.91
CA ILE A 30 2.47 -3.74 0.66
C ILE A 30 1.07 -4.29 0.97
N MET A 31 0.87 -5.60 0.96
CA MET A 31 -0.45 -6.23 1.10
C MET A 31 -0.97 -6.15 2.54
N PRO A 32 -2.12 -5.50 2.78
CA PRO A 32 -2.80 -5.58 4.07
C PRO A 32 -3.31 -7.00 4.36
N PRO A 33 -3.36 -7.46 5.63
CA PRO A 33 -2.87 -6.82 6.86
C PRO A 33 -1.38 -7.11 7.12
N VAL A 34 -0.68 -7.76 6.18
CA VAL A 34 0.68 -8.28 6.37
C VAL A 34 1.74 -7.18 6.29
N MET A 35 1.38 -5.94 5.92
CA MET A 35 2.22 -4.73 5.77
C MET A 35 3.27 -4.45 6.87
N GLY A 36 3.27 -5.25 7.93
CA GLY A 36 4.39 -5.42 8.85
C GLY A 36 4.36 -4.35 9.92
N ALA A 37 5.52 -4.15 10.56
CA ALA A 37 5.68 -3.13 11.59
C ALA A 37 5.51 -1.70 11.05
N ALA A 38 5.75 -1.47 9.76
CA ALA A 38 5.59 -0.15 9.13
C ALA A 38 4.14 0.35 9.20
N ALA A 39 3.15 -0.52 9.01
CA ALA A 39 1.74 -0.11 9.14
C ALA A 39 1.37 0.32 10.57
N PHE A 40 2.00 -0.26 11.59
CA PHE A 40 1.81 0.19 12.98
C PHE A 40 2.42 1.57 13.23
N LEU A 41 3.59 1.83 12.66
CA LEU A 41 4.22 3.15 12.72
C LEU A 41 3.43 4.20 11.92
N MET A 42 2.81 3.82 10.80
CA MET A 42 1.88 4.70 10.06
C MET A 42 0.70 5.12 10.92
N VAL A 43 0.08 4.18 11.67
CA VAL A 43 -1.02 4.49 12.59
C VAL A 43 -0.59 5.52 13.63
N GLU A 44 0.63 5.38 14.17
CA GLU A 44 1.17 6.28 15.19
C GLU A 44 1.51 7.67 14.62
N TYR A 45 2.17 7.74 13.45
CA TYR A 45 2.59 9.01 12.85
C TYR A 45 1.45 9.79 12.20
N VAL A 46 0.50 9.08 11.56
CA VAL A 46 -0.63 9.72 10.87
C VAL A 46 -1.80 9.96 11.82
N GLY A 47 -1.88 9.20 12.93
CA GLY A 47 -2.96 9.35 13.91
C GLY A 47 -4.30 8.77 13.48
N ILE A 48 -4.33 7.89 12.46
CA ILE A 48 -5.55 7.24 11.96
C ILE A 48 -5.63 5.77 12.40
N PRO A 49 -6.84 5.19 12.56
CA PRO A 49 -6.99 3.77 12.90
C PRO A 49 -6.29 2.83 11.90
N TYR A 50 -5.78 1.69 12.38
CA TYR A 50 -5.15 0.69 11.50
C TYR A 50 -6.07 0.22 10.37
N PHE A 51 -7.37 0.11 10.65
CA PHE A 51 -8.37 -0.23 9.63
C PHE A 51 -8.35 0.74 8.45
N GLU A 52 -8.16 2.03 8.69
CA GLU A 52 -8.06 3.04 7.63
C GLU A 52 -6.79 2.87 6.82
N VAL A 53 -5.63 2.66 7.47
CA VAL A 53 -4.36 2.35 6.78
C VAL A 53 -4.54 1.14 5.86
N VAL A 54 -5.20 0.08 6.34
CA VAL A 54 -5.52 -1.12 5.56
C VAL A 54 -6.43 -0.78 4.38
N LYS A 55 -7.52 -0.04 4.61
CA LYS A 55 -8.47 0.36 3.58
C LYS A 55 -7.76 1.13 2.46
N TYR A 56 -6.92 2.10 2.82
CA TYR A 56 -6.22 2.98 1.89
C TYR A 56 -5.13 2.24 1.09
N ALA A 57 -4.45 1.27 1.70
CA ALA A 57 -3.42 0.48 1.03
C ALA A 57 -3.96 -0.68 0.17
N PHE A 58 -5.20 -1.13 0.40
CA PHE A 58 -5.73 -2.37 -0.20
C PHE A 58 -5.80 -2.32 -1.73
N VAL A 59 -6.46 -1.30 -2.30
CA VAL A 59 -6.67 -1.18 -3.75
C VAL A 59 -5.32 -1.11 -4.51
N PRO A 60 -4.39 -0.20 -4.13
CA PRO A 60 -3.05 -0.18 -4.72
C PRO A 60 -2.30 -1.51 -4.62
N ALA A 61 -2.36 -2.19 -3.47
CA ALA A 61 -1.69 -3.47 -3.26
C ALA A 61 -2.23 -4.55 -4.21
N VAL A 62 -3.55 -4.70 -4.31
CA VAL A 62 -4.19 -5.70 -5.17
C VAL A 62 -3.86 -5.45 -6.64
N ILE A 63 -3.92 -4.18 -7.07
CA ILE A 63 -3.56 -3.79 -8.44
C ILE A 63 -2.09 -4.16 -8.73
N SER A 64 -1.17 -3.89 -7.80
CA SER A 64 0.25 -4.25 -7.95
C SER A 64 0.45 -5.77 -8.13
N TYR A 65 -0.33 -6.59 -7.41
CA TYR A 65 -0.30 -8.06 -7.56
C TYR A 65 -0.84 -8.53 -8.90
N ILE A 66 -2.00 -8.01 -9.33
CA ILE A 66 -2.58 -8.35 -10.64
C ILE A 66 -1.58 -8.03 -11.75
N ALA A 67 -0.96 -6.85 -11.67
CA ALA A 67 0.03 -6.44 -12.65
C ALA A 67 1.32 -7.30 -12.60
N LEU A 68 1.71 -7.87 -11.45
CA LEU A 68 2.81 -8.85 -11.38
C LEU A 68 2.48 -10.13 -12.13
N VAL A 69 1.31 -10.69 -11.84
CA VAL A 69 0.82 -11.90 -12.52
C VAL A 69 0.80 -11.68 -14.02
N TYR A 70 0.35 -10.50 -14.46
CA TYR A 70 0.35 -10.14 -15.87
C TYR A 70 1.75 -10.01 -16.47
N ILE A 71 2.73 -9.42 -15.78
CA ILE A 71 4.12 -9.38 -16.28
C ILE A 71 4.68 -10.80 -16.43
N VAL A 72 4.47 -11.67 -15.44
CA VAL A 72 4.90 -13.08 -15.52
C VAL A 72 4.25 -13.78 -16.70
N HIS A 73 2.97 -13.50 -16.97
CA HIS A 73 2.26 -14.01 -18.14
C HIS A 73 2.84 -13.48 -19.45
N LEU A 74 3.10 -12.17 -19.57
CA LEU A 74 3.74 -11.57 -20.74
C LEU A 74 5.12 -12.15 -21.00
N GLU A 75 5.91 -12.38 -19.95
CA GLU A 75 7.23 -13.02 -20.06
C GLU A 75 7.13 -14.46 -20.56
N ALA A 76 6.18 -15.24 -20.04
CA ALA A 76 5.91 -16.59 -20.53
C ALA A 76 5.50 -16.58 -22.02
N MET A 77 4.66 -15.61 -22.43
CA MET A 77 4.25 -15.44 -23.84
C MET A 77 5.43 -15.06 -24.74
N LYS A 78 6.28 -14.10 -24.33
CA LYS A 78 7.48 -13.70 -25.09
C LYS A 78 8.42 -14.88 -25.32
N ALA A 79 8.53 -15.76 -24.34
CA ALA A 79 9.36 -16.96 -24.41
C ALA A 79 8.66 -18.17 -25.06
N GLY A 80 7.40 -18.04 -25.51
CA GLY A 80 6.65 -19.14 -26.11
C GLY A 80 6.43 -20.33 -25.17
N MET A 81 6.44 -20.11 -23.86
CA MET A 81 6.38 -21.20 -22.88
C MET A 81 5.00 -21.88 -22.93
N GLN A 82 5.01 -23.21 -23.02
CA GLN A 82 3.80 -24.02 -22.88
C GLN A 82 3.66 -24.49 -21.43
N GLY A 83 2.45 -24.45 -20.89
CA GLY A 83 2.19 -24.93 -19.55
C GLY A 83 2.44 -26.44 -19.43
N LEU A 84 3.00 -26.87 -18.29
CA LEU A 84 3.14 -28.30 -17.99
C LEU A 84 1.79 -29.02 -18.10
N PRO A 85 1.76 -30.29 -18.57
CA PRO A 85 0.54 -31.07 -18.63
C PRO A 85 -0.10 -31.12 -17.25
N ARG A 86 -1.33 -30.60 -17.14
CA ARG A 86 -2.04 -30.49 -15.87
C ARG A 86 -2.41 -31.90 -15.39
N ALA A 87 -2.11 -32.22 -14.14
CA ALA A 87 -2.51 -33.48 -13.50
C ALA A 87 -4.05 -33.64 -13.38
N TYR A 88 -4.81 -32.58 -13.65
CA TYR A 88 -6.26 -32.58 -13.67
C TYR A 88 -6.78 -31.74 -14.85
N THR A 89 -7.92 -32.14 -15.41
CA THR A 89 -8.64 -31.31 -16.39
C THR A 89 -9.17 -30.06 -15.69
N PRO A 90 -8.72 -28.85 -16.08
CA PRO A 90 -9.21 -27.62 -15.47
C PRO A 90 -10.72 -27.51 -15.67
N LYS A 91 -11.45 -27.25 -14.58
CA LYS A 91 -12.88 -26.94 -14.65
C LYS A 91 -13.11 -25.75 -15.60
N PRO A 92 -14.27 -25.66 -16.29
CA PRO A 92 -14.62 -24.51 -17.11
C PRO A 92 -14.38 -23.19 -16.37
N ILE A 93 -13.98 -22.13 -17.09
CA ILE A 93 -13.66 -20.82 -16.50
C ILE A 93 -14.80 -20.34 -15.58
N VAL A 94 -16.05 -20.57 -15.99
CA VAL A 94 -17.24 -20.24 -15.18
C VAL A 94 -17.24 -21.00 -13.84
N GLN A 95 -16.97 -22.30 -13.81
CA GLN A 95 -16.86 -23.06 -12.55
C GLN A 95 -15.66 -22.64 -11.70
N ARG A 96 -14.57 -22.18 -12.32
CA ARG A 96 -13.41 -21.68 -11.59
C ARG A 96 -13.69 -20.31 -10.98
N LEU A 97 -14.35 -19.42 -11.72
CA LEU A 97 -14.82 -18.13 -11.23
C LEU A 97 -15.86 -18.31 -10.12
N ILE A 98 -16.81 -19.24 -10.28
CA ILE A 98 -17.76 -19.62 -9.22
C ILE A 98 -17.01 -20.18 -8.01
N GLY A 99 -15.98 -21.01 -8.20
CA GLY A 99 -15.18 -21.54 -7.10
C GLY A 99 -14.41 -20.46 -6.34
N ILE A 100 -13.79 -19.52 -7.07
CA ILE A 100 -13.09 -18.37 -6.48
C ILE A 100 -14.10 -17.45 -5.78
N ALA A 101 -15.19 -17.08 -6.45
CA ALA A 101 -16.25 -16.25 -5.87
C ALA A 101 -16.88 -16.90 -4.64
N PHE A 102 -17.10 -18.22 -4.65
CA PHE A 102 -17.57 -18.97 -3.49
C PHE A 102 -16.53 -19.00 -2.37
N THR A 103 -15.24 -19.14 -2.70
CA THR A 103 -14.17 -19.10 -1.69
C THR A 103 -14.07 -17.72 -1.05
N VAL A 104 -14.12 -16.65 -1.86
CA VAL A 104 -14.17 -15.27 -1.39
C VAL A 104 -15.43 -15.04 -0.57
N ALA A 105 -16.61 -15.46 -1.05
CA ALA A 105 -17.86 -15.34 -0.32
C ALA A 105 -17.84 -16.14 0.99
N ALA A 106 -17.21 -17.32 1.02
CA ALA A 106 -17.06 -18.13 2.22
C ALA A 106 -16.09 -17.47 3.22
N ILE A 107 -14.99 -16.89 2.75
CA ILE A 107 -14.08 -16.10 3.60
C ILE A 107 -14.80 -14.86 4.13
N CYS A 108 -15.49 -14.10 3.27
CA CYS A 108 -16.29 -12.94 3.67
C CYS A 108 -17.39 -13.33 4.66
N ALA A 109 -18.12 -14.41 4.41
CA ALA A 109 -19.16 -14.91 5.30
C ALA A 109 -18.57 -15.39 6.63
N LEU A 110 -17.41 -16.05 6.62
CA LEU A 110 -16.70 -16.43 7.84
C LEU A 110 -16.22 -15.19 8.61
N SER A 111 -15.61 -14.22 7.94
CA SER A 111 -15.19 -12.95 8.54
C SER A 111 -16.38 -12.18 9.10
N PHE A 112 -17.51 -12.16 8.39
CA PHE A 112 -18.74 -11.52 8.83
C PHE A 112 -19.39 -12.27 10.00
N ALA A 113 -19.40 -13.61 9.95
CA ALA A 113 -19.88 -14.43 11.06
C ALA A 113 -19.01 -14.24 12.30
N VAL A 114 -17.69 -14.22 12.17
CA VAL A 114 -16.76 -13.91 13.27
C VAL A 114 -17.02 -12.48 13.78
N TYR A 115 -17.18 -11.50 12.89
CA TYR A 115 -17.51 -10.11 13.23
C TYR A 115 -18.81 -9.99 14.04
N PHE A 116 -19.91 -10.58 13.57
CA PHE A 116 -21.19 -10.53 14.28
C PHE A 116 -21.14 -11.33 15.58
N LEU A 117 -20.63 -12.57 15.53
CA LEU A 117 -20.61 -13.47 16.66
C LEU A 117 -19.75 -12.91 17.79
N MET A 118 -18.61 -12.29 17.47
CA MET A 118 -17.78 -11.65 18.48
C MET A 118 -18.22 -10.23 18.83
N GLY A 119 -18.80 -9.46 17.90
CA GLY A 119 -19.29 -8.10 18.15
C GLY A 119 -20.41 -8.03 19.19
N TRP A 120 -21.15 -9.12 19.40
CA TRP A 120 -22.17 -9.21 20.44
C TRP A 120 -21.60 -9.75 21.77
N ILE A 121 -20.44 -10.40 21.76
CA ILE A 121 -19.85 -10.96 22.98
C ILE A 121 -19.38 -9.84 23.92
N THR A 122 -18.73 -8.80 23.39
CA THR A 122 -18.20 -7.70 24.21
C THR A 122 -19.33 -6.93 24.95
N PRO A 123 -20.43 -6.50 24.28
CA PRO A 123 -21.56 -5.87 24.96
C PRO A 123 -22.33 -6.79 25.91
N THR A 124 -22.49 -8.07 25.57
CA THR A 124 -23.35 -9.01 26.32
C THR A 124 -22.66 -9.54 27.59
N PHE A 125 -21.35 -9.78 27.55
CA PHE A 125 -20.61 -10.42 28.64
C PHE A 125 -19.66 -9.48 29.39
N GLY A 126 -19.52 -8.22 28.96
CA GLY A 126 -18.75 -7.19 29.65
C GLY A 126 -17.33 -7.65 30.02
N LYS A 127 -17.00 -7.66 31.32
CA LYS A 127 -15.68 -8.08 31.82
C LYS A 127 -15.34 -9.56 31.55
N SER A 128 -16.35 -10.40 31.34
CA SER A 128 -16.16 -11.83 31.04
C SER A 128 -16.03 -12.13 29.54
N ALA A 129 -16.20 -11.14 28.67
CA ALA A 129 -16.11 -11.30 27.22
C ALA A 129 -14.79 -11.95 26.77
N GLY A 130 -13.66 -11.54 27.36
CA GLY A 130 -12.35 -12.12 27.05
C GLY A 130 -12.26 -13.62 27.33
N LEU A 131 -12.87 -14.09 28.42
CA LEU A 131 -12.91 -15.52 28.74
C LEU A 131 -13.79 -16.30 27.76
N VAL A 132 -14.94 -15.74 27.38
CA VAL A 132 -15.85 -16.35 26.39
C VAL A 132 -15.14 -16.48 25.03
N VAL A 133 -14.47 -15.43 24.58
CA VAL A 133 -13.68 -15.45 23.33
C VAL A 133 -12.56 -16.49 23.42
N PHE A 134 -11.83 -16.56 24.55
CA PHE A 134 -10.77 -17.56 24.73
C PHE A 134 -11.30 -19.00 24.68
N VAL A 135 -12.44 -19.28 25.32
CA VAL A 135 -13.08 -20.60 25.28
C VAL A 135 -13.52 -20.95 23.86
N LEU A 136 -14.11 -19.99 23.14
CA LEU A 136 -14.55 -20.19 21.76
C LEU A 136 -13.36 -20.46 20.83
N LEU A 137 -12.30 -19.66 20.92
CA LEU A 137 -11.07 -19.86 20.15
C LEU A 137 -10.41 -21.20 20.46
N SER A 138 -10.43 -21.62 21.74
CA SER A 138 -9.92 -22.93 22.16
C SER A 138 -10.75 -24.08 21.59
N ALA A 139 -12.07 -23.93 21.52
CA ALA A 139 -12.95 -24.93 20.89
C ALA A 139 -12.69 -25.04 19.39
N VAL A 140 -12.56 -23.91 18.69
CA VAL A 140 -12.18 -23.87 17.27
C VAL A 140 -10.80 -24.50 17.05
N TYR A 141 -9.84 -24.16 17.90
CA TYR A 141 -8.49 -24.74 17.88
C TYR A 141 -8.49 -26.27 18.00
N ILE A 142 -9.23 -26.84 18.97
CA ILE A 142 -9.35 -28.29 19.13
C ILE A 142 -10.01 -28.92 17.88
N GLY A 143 -11.04 -28.27 17.32
CA GLY A 143 -11.66 -28.72 16.06
C GLY A 143 -10.69 -28.73 14.88
N LEU A 144 -9.85 -27.70 14.75
CA LEU A 144 -8.81 -27.64 13.72
C LEU A 144 -7.72 -28.70 13.93
N LEU A 145 -7.32 -28.94 15.18
CA LEU A 145 -6.38 -30.04 15.50
C LEU A 145 -6.97 -31.41 15.19
N TRP A 146 -8.27 -31.62 15.39
CA TRP A 146 -8.94 -32.85 15.00
C TRP A 146 -8.93 -33.07 13.49
N VAL A 147 -9.06 -32.00 12.69
CA VAL A 147 -8.87 -32.06 11.24
C VAL A 147 -7.41 -32.37 10.90
N ALA A 148 -6.45 -31.66 11.51
CA ALA A 148 -5.02 -31.86 11.27
C ALA A 148 -4.54 -33.27 11.68
N ALA A 149 -5.13 -33.86 12.73
CA ALA A 149 -4.80 -35.20 13.20
C ALA A 149 -5.08 -36.29 12.15
N ARG A 150 -6.03 -36.03 11.23
CA ARG A 150 -6.42 -36.95 10.14
C ARG A 150 -5.52 -36.88 8.90
N GLU A 151 -4.67 -35.86 8.81
CA GLU A 151 -3.69 -35.73 7.74
C GLU A 151 -2.34 -36.29 8.20
N GLU A 152 -1.52 -36.73 7.23
CA GLU A 152 -0.16 -37.17 7.50
C GLU A 152 0.67 -36.02 8.10
N PRO A 153 1.62 -36.33 9.02
CA PRO A 153 2.52 -35.32 9.56
C PRO A 153 3.26 -34.60 8.42
N LEU A 154 3.33 -33.27 8.52
CA LEU A 154 4.15 -32.48 7.60
C LEU A 154 5.62 -32.85 7.83
N HIS A 155 6.23 -33.47 6.83
CA HIS A 155 7.67 -33.69 6.80
C HIS A 155 8.35 -32.47 6.16
N MET A 156 9.50 -32.06 6.70
CA MET A 156 10.35 -31.10 5.99
C MET A 156 10.99 -31.81 4.80
N ASP A 157 10.60 -31.40 3.59
CA ASP A 157 11.20 -31.90 2.34
C ASP A 157 12.70 -31.56 2.31
N ASP A 158 13.52 -32.49 1.80
CA ASP A 158 14.95 -32.25 1.58
C ASP A 158 15.12 -31.12 0.54
N PRO A 159 15.81 -30.01 0.88
CA PRO A 159 16.05 -28.89 -0.04
C PRO A 159 16.72 -29.27 -1.37
N ASN A 160 17.41 -30.41 -1.43
CA ASN A 160 18.17 -30.86 -2.58
C ASN A 160 17.48 -31.95 -3.42
N GLU A 161 16.31 -32.45 -3.01
CA GLU A 161 15.63 -33.52 -3.75
C GLU A 161 14.91 -32.95 -4.99
N PRO A 162 15.07 -33.55 -6.19
CA PRO A 162 14.38 -33.09 -7.38
C PRO A 162 12.88 -33.30 -7.23
N VAL A 163 12.13 -32.21 -7.06
CA VAL A 163 10.66 -32.22 -6.99
C VAL A 163 10.06 -32.92 -8.21
N LYS A 164 9.61 -34.17 -8.04
CA LYS A 164 9.03 -35.03 -9.10
C LYS A 164 7.52 -34.81 -9.29
N SER A 165 6.83 -34.26 -8.29
CA SER A 165 5.42 -33.91 -8.39
C SER A 165 5.10 -32.68 -7.55
N LEU A 166 4.11 -31.90 -7.98
CA LEU A 166 3.57 -30.81 -7.17
C LEU A 166 2.86 -31.43 -5.96
N PRO A 167 3.26 -31.10 -4.71
CA PRO A 167 2.48 -31.53 -3.56
C PRO A 167 1.07 -30.97 -3.67
N LEU A 168 0.08 -31.77 -3.30
CA LEU A 168 -1.30 -31.31 -3.30
C LEU A 168 -1.44 -30.22 -2.22
N PRO A 169 -1.89 -29.00 -2.57
CA PRO A 169 -1.97 -27.91 -1.58
C PRO A 169 -3.01 -28.19 -0.49
N GLY A 170 -4.02 -29.02 -0.76
CA GLY A 170 -5.13 -29.30 0.16
C GLY A 170 -4.71 -29.98 1.47
N PRO A 171 -3.99 -31.12 1.45
CA PRO A 171 -3.46 -31.77 2.65
C PRO A 171 -2.52 -30.87 3.48
N THR A 172 -1.61 -30.16 2.82
CA THR A 172 -0.65 -29.28 3.51
C THR A 172 -1.33 -28.15 4.27
N VAL A 173 -2.34 -27.51 3.65
CA VAL A 173 -3.12 -26.46 4.31
C VAL A 173 -3.87 -27.02 5.51
N ARG A 174 -4.57 -28.17 5.36
CA ARG A 174 -5.35 -28.79 6.43
C ARG A 174 -4.52 -29.19 7.64
N ALA A 175 -3.27 -29.59 7.44
CA ALA A 175 -2.34 -29.94 8.52
C ALA A 175 -1.86 -28.73 9.34
N GLY A 176 -1.94 -27.50 8.80
CA GLY A 176 -1.43 -26.27 9.43
C GLY A 176 -2.48 -25.22 9.80
N LEU A 177 -3.78 -25.49 9.59
CA LEU A 177 -4.86 -24.50 9.76
C LEU A 177 -4.90 -23.84 11.14
N HIS A 178 -4.52 -24.54 12.20
CA HIS A 178 -4.55 -24.01 13.57
C HIS A 178 -3.56 -22.85 13.78
N TYR A 179 -2.49 -22.74 12.98
CA TYR A 179 -1.55 -21.61 13.03
C TYR A 179 -2.13 -20.30 12.48
N ILE A 180 -3.28 -20.33 11.82
CA ILE A 180 -3.98 -19.11 11.38
C ILE A 180 -4.68 -18.42 12.56
N LEU A 181 -5.02 -19.14 13.63
CA LEU A 181 -5.80 -18.57 14.73
C LEU A 181 -5.11 -17.39 15.45
N PRO A 182 -3.79 -17.42 15.76
CA PRO A 182 -3.10 -16.24 16.29
C PRO A 182 -3.19 -15.02 15.37
N VAL A 183 -3.17 -15.22 14.04
CA VAL A 183 -3.34 -14.14 13.06
C VAL A 183 -4.78 -13.60 13.12
N VAL A 184 -5.78 -14.47 13.27
CA VAL A 184 -7.17 -14.04 13.48
C VAL A 184 -7.30 -13.22 14.77
N VAL A 185 -6.67 -13.63 15.86
CA VAL A 185 -6.64 -12.86 17.12
C VAL A 185 -6.00 -11.49 16.92
N LEU A 186 -4.85 -11.43 16.23
CA LEU A 186 -4.16 -10.19 15.92
C LEU A 186 -5.06 -9.24 15.11
N VAL A 187 -5.58 -9.74 13.99
CA VAL A 187 -6.43 -8.97 13.06
C VAL A 187 -7.72 -8.52 13.75
N TRP A 188 -8.30 -9.37 14.60
CA TRP A 188 -9.48 -9.04 15.39
C TRP A 188 -9.25 -7.88 16.35
N MET A 189 -8.22 -8.00 17.20
CA MET A 189 -7.91 -7.00 18.22
C MET A 189 -7.62 -5.64 17.58
N LEU A 190 -7.04 -5.66 16.39
CA LEU A 190 -6.61 -4.48 15.66
C LEU A 190 -7.71 -3.84 14.80
N MET A 191 -8.46 -4.65 14.04
CA MET A 191 -9.46 -4.13 13.09
C MET A 191 -10.85 -3.95 13.73
N VAL A 192 -11.22 -4.79 14.69
CA VAL A 192 -12.57 -4.78 15.26
C VAL A 192 -12.61 -4.13 16.63
N GLU A 193 -11.75 -4.57 17.55
CA GLU A 193 -11.66 -3.97 18.89
C GLU A 193 -10.84 -2.67 18.91
N GLN A 194 -10.20 -2.33 17.78
CA GLN A 194 -9.38 -1.12 17.58
C GLN A 194 -8.38 -0.88 18.72
N LYS A 195 -7.85 -1.96 19.30
CA LYS A 195 -6.81 -1.88 20.32
C LYS A 195 -5.50 -1.42 19.69
N SER A 196 -4.61 -0.89 20.53
CA SER A 196 -3.28 -0.52 20.07
C SER A 196 -2.55 -1.73 19.45
N PRO A 197 -1.67 -1.49 18.45
CA PRO A 197 -0.84 -2.53 17.86
C PRO A 197 -0.12 -3.42 18.88
N GLY A 198 0.46 -2.80 19.92
CA GLY A 198 1.18 -3.53 20.97
C GLY A 198 0.29 -4.49 21.76
N LEU A 199 -0.92 -4.06 22.15
CA LEU A 199 -1.87 -4.92 22.86
C LEU A 199 -2.36 -6.07 21.97
N SER A 200 -2.59 -5.79 20.69
CA SER A 200 -3.02 -6.81 19.71
C SER A 200 -1.93 -7.88 19.53
N ALA A 201 -0.67 -7.46 19.38
CA ALA A 201 0.48 -8.35 19.26
C ALA A 201 0.69 -9.20 20.53
N PHE A 202 0.48 -8.63 21.72
CA PHE A 202 0.55 -9.35 22.99
C PHE A 202 -0.45 -10.51 23.04
N TRP A 203 -1.74 -10.26 22.75
CA TRP A 203 -2.77 -11.31 22.78
C TRP A 203 -2.56 -12.38 21.72
N ALA A 204 -2.14 -12.02 20.51
CA ALA A 204 -1.82 -12.97 19.46
C ALA A 204 -0.63 -13.88 19.87
N SER A 205 0.41 -13.29 20.47
CA SER A 205 1.58 -14.01 20.97
C SER A 205 1.22 -14.95 22.13
N ALA A 206 0.41 -14.47 23.09
CA ALA A 206 -0.08 -15.30 24.19
C ALA A 206 -0.88 -16.52 23.69
N PHE A 207 -1.72 -16.33 22.67
CA PHE A 207 -2.45 -17.44 22.05
C PHE A 207 -1.53 -18.39 21.27
N MET A 208 -0.49 -17.89 20.62
CA MET A 208 0.52 -18.73 19.98
C MET A 208 1.29 -19.58 21.00
N ILE A 209 1.66 -19.01 22.15
CA ILE A 209 2.29 -19.76 23.26
C ILE A 209 1.35 -20.88 23.72
N PHE A 210 0.06 -20.59 23.89
CA PHE A 210 -0.94 -21.60 24.23
C PHE A 210 -1.00 -22.75 23.20
N ILE A 211 -0.97 -22.45 21.91
CA ILE A 211 -0.93 -23.48 20.85
C ILE A 211 0.35 -24.31 20.93
N LEU A 212 1.54 -23.70 21.03
CA LEU A 212 2.81 -24.44 21.06
C LEU A 212 2.88 -25.42 22.24
N LEU A 213 2.37 -25.00 23.41
CA LEU A 213 2.36 -25.85 24.60
C LEU A 213 1.33 -26.99 24.54
N THR A 214 0.24 -26.82 23.80
CA THR A 214 -0.89 -27.77 23.80
C THR A 214 -0.99 -28.64 22.54
N GLN A 215 -0.44 -28.21 21.41
CA GLN A 215 -0.61 -28.85 20.10
C GLN A 215 -0.09 -30.29 20.09
N ARG A 216 1.18 -30.49 20.49
CA ARG A 216 1.82 -31.81 20.50
C ARG A 216 1.10 -32.79 21.44
N PRO A 217 0.81 -32.43 22.72
CA PRO A 217 0.01 -33.29 23.59
C PRO A 217 -1.36 -33.64 23.03
N LEU A 218 -2.09 -32.65 22.49
CA LEU A 218 -3.44 -32.87 21.96
C LEU A 218 -3.43 -33.75 20.71
N LEU A 219 -2.50 -33.53 19.78
CA LEU A 219 -2.33 -34.39 18.60
C LEU A 219 -1.96 -35.82 19.01
N SER A 220 -1.15 -35.98 20.06
CA SER A 220 -0.77 -37.29 20.57
C SER A 220 -1.98 -38.07 21.13
N ILE A 221 -2.86 -37.37 21.86
CA ILE A 221 -4.13 -37.93 22.35
C ILE A 221 -5.05 -38.29 21.16
N LEU A 222 -5.18 -37.40 20.19
CA LEU A 222 -6.07 -37.57 19.02
C LEU A 222 -5.59 -38.66 18.05
N ARG A 223 -4.27 -38.87 17.94
CA ARG A 223 -3.64 -39.90 17.09
C ARG A 223 -3.36 -41.21 17.85
N HIS A 224 -3.68 -41.27 19.14
CA HIS A 224 -3.41 -42.42 20.01
C HIS A 224 -1.93 -42.85 20.03
N THR A 225 -1.00 -41.89 20.00
CA THR A 225 0.45 -42.15 20.06
C THR A 225 0.95 -42.09 21.51
N GLY A 226 1.60 -43.15 21.99
CA GLY A 226 1.72 -43.45 23.43
C GLY A 226 2.78 -42.74 24.28
N ASN A 227 3.19 -41.50 23.99
CA ASN A 227 4.22 -40.82 24.81
C ASN A 227 3.92 -39.34 25.12
N MET A 228 2.92 -39.12 25.97
CA MET A 228 2.45 -37.78 26.35
C MET A 228 3.51 -36.93 27.07
N ALA A 229 4.38 -37.54 27.89
CA ALA A 229 5.44 -36.82 28.60
C ALA A 229 6.51 -36.26 27.65
N ALA A 230 6.89 -37.03 26.62
CA ALA A 230 7.82 -36.57 25.60
C ALA A 230 7.23 -35.43 24.76
N GLU A 231 5.95 -35.51 24.40
CA GLU A 231 5.28 -34.49 23.59
C GLU A 231 5.08 -33.17 24.34
N ILE A 232 4.75 -33.21 25.64
CA ILE A 232 4.71 -32.01 26.49
C ILE A 232 6.10 -31.35 26.53
N ARG A 233 7.14 -32.14 26.80
CA ARG A 233 8.52 -31.64 26.84
C ARG A 233 8.93 -31.03 25.49
N GLY A 234 8.56 -31.68 24.38
CA GLY A 234 8.77 -31.18 23.03
C GLY A 234 8.11 -29.82 22.79
N GLY A 235 6.86 -29.63 23.23
CA GLY A 235 6.16 -28.35 23.11
C GLY A 235 6.84 -27.22 23.90
N PHE A 236 7.37 -27.51 25.10
CA PHE A 236 8.18 -26.54 25.86
C PHE A 236 9.51 -26.23 25.17
N THR A 237 10.18 -27.23 24.59
CA THR A 237 11.40 -27.01 23.82
C THR A 237 11.13 -26.13 22.61
N ASP A 238 10.07 -26.41 21.83
CA ASP A 238 9.66 -25.60 20.68
C ASP A 238 9.35 -24.14 21.10
N LEU A 239 8.70 -23.95 22.26
CA LEU A 239 8.44 -22.62 22.81
C LEU A 239 9.74 -21.87 23.14
N ILE A 240 10.67 -22.52 23.83
CA ILE A 240 11.97 -21.91 24.18
C ILE A 240 12.74 -21.55 22.91
N ASP A 241 12.82 -22.48 21.95
CA ASP A 241 13.51 -22.26 20.68
C ASP A 241 12.84 -21.14 19.88
N GLY A 242 11.51 -21.07 19.90
CA GLY A 242 10.72 -19.97 19.32
C GLY A 242 11.04 -18.62 19.97
N LEU A 243 11.09 -18.55 21.31
CA LEU A 243 11.45 -17.34 22.05
C LEU A 243 12.89 -16.89 21.79
N VAL A 244 13.84 -17.83 21.76
CA VAL A 244 15.25 -17.57 21.42
C VAL A 244 15.37 -17.04 19.99
N THR A 245 14.66 -17.66 19.04
CA THR A 245 14.65 -17.22 17.64
C THR A 245 14.03 -15.83 17.51
N GLY A 246 12.92 -15.57 18.20
CA GLY A 246 12.31 -14.24 18.28
C GLY A 246 13.26 -13.18 18.83
N ALA A 247 13.92 -13.47 19.96
CA ALA A 247 14.90 -12.57 20.56
C ALA A 247 16.09 -12.28 19.63
N ARG A 248 16.63 -13.30 18.96
CA ARG A 248 17.73 -13.13 17.99
C ARG A 248 17.31 -12.28 16.80
N ASN A 249 16.11 -12.51 16.25
CA ASN A 249 15.56 -11.69 15.17
C ASN A 249 15.29 -10.24 15.62
N MET A 250 15.00 -10.04 16.91
CA MET A 250 14.74 -8.71 17.48
C MET A 250 16.00 -7.84 17.62
N ILE A 251 17.19 -8.43 17.78
CA ILE A 251 18.45 -7.68 17.94
C ILE A 251 18.66 -6.71 16.76
N GLY A 252 18.50 -7.20 15.53
CA GLY A 252 18.71 -6.39 14.33
C GLY A 252 17.73 -5.22 14.21
N ILE A 253 16.44 -5.49 14.46
CA ILE A 253 15.39 -4.46 14.42
C ILE A 253 15.59 -3.45 15.56
N GLY A 254 15.94 -3.91 16.77
CA GLY A 254 16.15 -3.05 17.94
C GLY A 254 17.31 -2.05 17.74
N ILE A 255 18.43 -2.53 17.20
CA ILE A 255 19.56 -1.65 16.82
C ILE A 255 19.10 -0.64 15.77
N ALA A 256 18.41 -1.11 14.73
CA ALA A 256 17.97 -0.25 13.64
C ALA A 256 16.97 0.83 14.12
N THR A 257 16.03 0.48 15.01
CA THR A 257 15.08 1.45 15.60
C THR A 257 15.78 2.45 16.51
N ALA A 258 16.77 2.02 17.30
CA ALA A 258 17.55 2.91 18.16
C ALA A 258 18.36 3.92 17.33
N THR A 259 19.05 3.44 16.28
CA THR A 259 19.78 4.30 15.35
C THR A 259 18.85 5.23 14.59
N ALA A 260 17.71 4.74 14.11
CA ALA A 260 16.72 5.56 13.42
C ALA A 260 16.18 6.66 14.35
N GLY A 261 15.88 6.35 15.61
CA GLY A 261 15.46 7.37 16.60
C GLY A 261 16.50 8.47 16.82
N VAL A 262 17.79 8.13 16.85
CA VAL A 262 18.88 9.12 16.91
C VAL A 262 18.91 9.99 15.65
N ILE A 263 18.74 9.40 14.46
CA ILE A 263 18.67 10.13 13.19
C ILE A 263 17.48 11.09 13.20
N VAL A 264 16.28 10.60 13.52
CA VAL A 264 15.05 11.42 13.58
C VAL A 264 15.20 12.55 14.58
N GLY A 265 15.72 12.28 15.78
CA GLY A 265 15.96 13.29 16.81
C GLY A 265 16.98 14.35 16.37
N ALA A 266 18.07 13.93 15.71
CA ALA A 266 19.07 14.86 15.18
C ALA A 266 18.47 15.74 14.06
N VAL A 267 17.73 15.16 13.13
CA VAL A 267 17.12 15.90 12.02
C VAL A 267 16.08 16.88 12.55
N SER A 268 15.20 16.43 13.45
CA SER A 268 14.15 17.28 14.03
C SER A 268 14.72 18.49 14.77
N GLN A 269 15.91 18.38 15.36
CA GLN A 269 16.55 19.49 16.07
C GLN A 269 17.45 20.36 15.18
N THR A 270 17.95 19.84 14.06
CA THR A 270 18.90 20.54 13.19
C THR A 270 18.24 21.26 12.03
N GLY A 271 16.95 21.04 11.78
CA GLY A 271 16.26 21.63 10.63
C GLY A 271 16.67 21.00 9.29
N VAL A 272 17.33 19.83 9.28
CA VAL A 272 17.74 19.15 8.03
C VAL A 272 16.54 18.90 7.10
N GLY A 273 15.34 18.72 7.65
CA GLY A 273 14.12 18.59 6.86
C GLY A 273 13.82 19.79 5.98
N SER A 274 13.96 21.03 6.49
CA SER A 274 13.76 22.24 5.68
C SER A 274 14.87 22.39 4.66
N SER A 275 16.13 22.15 5.02
CA SER A 275 17.24 22.19 4.05
C SER A 275 17.08 21.17 2.92
N LEU A 276 16.55 19.98 3.21
CA LEU A 276 16.22 18.99 2.16
C LEU A 276 15.05 19.47 1.28
N ALA A 277 14.06 20.14 1.86
CA ALA A 277 12.99 20.77 1.10
C ALA A 277 13.53 21.84 0.14
N ASP A 278 14.40 22.73 0.62
CA ASP A 278 15.02 23.78 -0.20
C ASP A 278 15.81 23.19 -1.38
N VAL A 279 16.61 22.15 -1.12
CA VAL A 279 17.37 21.47 -2.18
C VAL A 279 16.44 20.87 -3.22
N VAL A 280 15.35 20.21 -2.79
CA VAL A 280 14.38 19.62 -3.71
C VAL A 280 13.64 20.71 -4.47
N GLU A 281 13.24 21.81 -3.83
CA GLU A 281 12.56 22.93 -4.45
C GLU A 281 13.41 23.58 -5.54
N VAL A 282 14.65 23.96 -5.21
CA VAL A 282 15.59 24.60 -6.14
C VAL A 282 15.86 23.69 -7.33
N LEU A 283 16.10 22.40 -7.10
CA LEU A 283 16.34 21.44 -8.19
C LEU A 283 15.09 21.17 -9.04
N SER A 284 13.91 21.23 -8.43
CA SER A 284 12.64 21.03 -9.13
C SER A 284 12.19 22.25 -9.94
N GLY A 285 12.68 23.45 -9.60
CA GLY A 285 12.22 24.72 -10.17
C GLY A 285 10.74 25.00 -9.88
N GLY A 286 10.22 24.51 -8.75
CA GLY A 286 8.79 24.62 -8.38
C GLY A 286 7.86 23.65 -9.13
N HIS A 287 8.39 22.75 -9.97
CA HIS A 287 7.55 21.77 -10.65
C HIS A 287 7.19 20.60 -9.73
N MET A 288 5.92 20.50 -9.33
CA MET A 288 5.41 19.44 -8.44
C MET A 288 5.83 18.01 -8.83
N LEU A 289 5.75 17.67 -10.12
CA LEU A 289 6.14 16.33 -10.57
C LEU A 289 7.64 16.08 -10.37
N ALA A 290 8.46 17.10 -10.58
CA ALA A 290 9.91 17.01 -10.36
C ALA A 290 10.21 16.88 -8.86
N ILE A 291 9.50 17.59 -7.98
CA ILE A 291 9.58 17.44 -6.52
C ILE A 291 9.34 15.98 -6.13
N LEU A 292 8.21 15.39 -6.55
CA LEU A 292 7.88 14.00 -6.24
C LEU A 292 8.93 13.02 -6.79
N VAL A 293 9.44 13.23 -8.00
CA VAL A 293 10.48 12.38 -8.60
C VAL A 293 11.80 12.49 -7.83
N LEU A 294 12.23 13.70 -7.46
CA LEU A 294 13.43 13.93 -6.66
C LEU A 294 13.28 13.29 -5.28
N THR A 295 12.15 13.48 -4.61
CA THR A 295 11.88 12.85 -3.31
C THR A 295 11.79 11.33 -3.40
N ALA A 296 11.27 10.78 -4.50
CA ALA A 296 11.30 9.34 -4.76
C ALA A 296 12.73 8.82 -4.92
N ILE A 297 13.59 9.53 -5.65
CA ILE A 297 15.01 9.18 -5.79
C ILE A 297 15.72 9.26 -4.42
N LEU A 298 15.50 10.33 -3.65
CA LEU A 298 16.06 10.46 -2.31
C LEU A 298 15.58 9.33 -1.39
N SER A 299 14.30 8.94 -1.47
CA SER A 299 13.73 7.83 -0.72
C SER A 299 14.40 6.50 -1.08
N LEU A 300 14.65 6.26 -2.36
CA LEU A 300 15.37 5.08 -2.84
C LEU A 300 16.81 5.06 -2.32
N ILE A 301 17.53 6.18 -2.41
CA ILE A 301 18.94 6.28 -1.97
C ILE A 301 19.04 6.05 -0.47
N LEU A 302 18.19 6.72 0.30
CA LEU A 302 18.23 6.69 1.75
C LEU A 302 17.79 5.33 2.32
N GLY A 303 16.89 4.64 1.60
CA GLY A 303 16.42 3.31 1.97
C GLY A 303 17.39 2.17 1.64
N MET A 304 18.41 2.38 0.79
CA MET A 304 19.25 1.28 0.32
C MET A 304 20.01 0.62 1.47
N GLY A 305 19.85 -0.70 1.60
CA GLY A 305 20.58 -1.50 2.58
C GLY A 305 20.02 -1.46 4.01
N LEU A 306 18.91 -0.75 4.22
CA LEU A 306 18.19 -0.75 5.49
C LEU A 306 17.10 -1.85 5.48
N PRO A 307 16.86 -2.54 6.61
CA PRO A 307 15.66 -3.36 6.76
C PRO A 307 14.39 -2.51 6.59
N THR A 308 13.32 -3.08 6.04
CA THR A 308 12.07 -2.39 5.66
C THR A 308 11.49 -1.49 6.76
N THR A 309 11.44 -1.96 8.00
CA THR A 309 10.96 -1.17 9.15
C THR A 309 11.88 0.02 9.43
N ALA A 310 13.20 -0.19 9.42
CA ALA A 310 14.19 0.84 9.68
C ALA A 310 14.18 1.90 8.57
N ASN A 311 14.11 1.43 7.33
CA ASN A 311 13.96 2.22 6.13
C ASN A 311 12.74 3.14 6.24
N TYR A 312 11.56 2.59 6.55
CA TYR A 312 10.35 3.39 6.70
C TYR A 312 10.50 4.46 7.79
N ILE A 313 11.07 4.16 8.97
CA ILE A 313 11.28 5.15 10.03
C ILE A 313 12.16 6.31 9.52
N VAL A 314 13.31 6.00 8.92
CA VAL A 314 14.27 7.00 8.45
C VAL A 314 13.69 7.83 7.31
N VAL A 315 13.13 7.18 6.29
CA VAL A 315 12.61 7.85 5.09
C VAL A 315 11.36 8.67 5.41
N SER A 316 10.42 8.15 6.20
CA SER A 316 9.20 8.90 6.53
C SER A 316 9.48 10.14 7.38
N ALA A 317 10.35 10.03 8.39
CA ALA A 317 10.71 11.17 9.21
C ALA A 317 11.45 12.28 8.44
N LEU A 318 12.18 11.92 7.38
CA LEU A 318 12.98 12.85 6.60
C LEU A 318 12.24 13.44 5.41
N LEU A 319 11.48 12.63 4.67
CA LEU A 319 10.93 13.00 3.38
C LEU A 319 9.42 13.22 3.37
N ALA A 320 8.67 12.70 4.36
CA ALA A 320 7.25 13.01 4.44
C ALA A 320 7.01 14.52 4.70
N PRO A 321 7.72 15.18 5.64
CA PRO A 321 7.57 16.63 5.84
C PRO A 321 7.92 17.45 4.60
N VAL A 322 8.92 17.01 3.83
CA VAL A 322 9.34 17.67 2.58
C VAL A 322 8.22 17.62 1.54
N ILE A 323 7.56 16.48 1.35
CA ILE A 323 6.44 16.35 0.40
C ILE A 323 5.26 17.21 0.85
N VAL A 324 4.95 17.23 2.14
CA VAL A 324 3.84 18.04 2.67
C VAL A 324 4.10 19.53 2.47
N ALA A 325 5.27 20.01 2.87
CA ALA A 325 5.64 21.43 2.77
C ALA A 325 5.66 21.90 1.30
N LEU A 326 6.43 21.22 0.45
CA LEU A 326 6.53 21.58 -0.97
C LEU A 326 5.20 21.34 -1.71
N GLY A 327 4.42 20.35 -1.28
CA GLY A 327 3.06 20.08 -1.73
C GLY A 327 2.17 21.31 -1.55
N GLN A 328 2.06 21.80 -0.32
CA GLN A 328 1.26 22.97 0.04
C GLN A 328 1.75 24.24 -0.67
N GLN A 329 3.06 24.46 -0.74
CA GLN A 329 3.65 25.62 -1.44
C GLN A 329 3.31 25.68 -2.92
N ASN A 330 3.15 24.52 -3.56
CA ASN A 330 2.90 24.40 -4.99
C ASN A 330 1.46 23.93 -5.30
N GLY A 331 0.52 24.14 -4.38
CA GLY A 331 -0.92 23.96 -4.60
C GLY A 331 -1.43 22.51 -4.62
N LEU A 332 -0.64 21.55 -4.13
CA LEU A 332 -1.02 20.15 -3.98
C LEU A 332 -1.24 19.81 -2.50
N ILE A 333 -2.51 19.81 -2.11
CA ILE A 333 -2.93 19.34 -0.78
C ILE A 333 -3.19 17.84 -0.90
N VAL A 334 -2.41 17.06 -0.15
CA VAL A 334 -2.49 15.60 -0.13
C VAL A 334 -2.75 15.09 1.28
N PRO A 335 -3.62 14.09 1.45
CA PRO A 335 -3.80 13.43 2.74
C PRO A 335 -2.46 12.89 3.24
N LEU A 336 -2.19 13.07 4.53
CA LEU A 336 -0.92 12.67 5.14
C LEU A 336 -0.62 11.17 4.90
N ILE A 337 -1.65 10.31 4.93
CA ILE A 337 -1.47 8.88 4.63
C ILE A 337 -0.97 8.62 3.21
N ALA A 338 -1.37 9.42 2.22
CA ALA A 338 -0.86 9.29 0.85
C ALA A 338 0.65 9.57 0.82
N VAL A 339 1.11 10.59 1.55
CA VAL A 339 2.54 10.90 1.67
C VAL A 339 3.31 9.77 2.35
N HIS A 340 2.78 9.22 3.46
CA HIS A 340 3.40 8.10 4.15
C HIS A 340 3.43 6.81 3.31
N LEU A 341 2.36 6.52 2.56
CA LEU A 341 2.36 5.42 1.60
C LEU A 341 3.35 5.67 0.45
N PHE A 342 3.50 6.92 -0.01
CA PHE A 342 4.46 7.26 -1.05
C PHE A 342 5.89 6.94 -0.63
N VAL A 343 6.34 7.47 0.51
CA VAL A 343 7.68 7.21 1.02
C VAL A 343 7.88 5.73 1.37
N PHE A 344 6.84 5.04 1.86
CA PHE A 344 6.91 3.61 2.13
C PHE A 344 7.12 2.78 0.87
N TYR A 345 6.41 3.09 -0.22
CA TYR A 345 6.55 2.38 -1.50
C TYR A 345 7.95 2.55 -2.11
N PHE A 346 8.54 3.74 -2.03
CA PHE A 346 9.92 3.93 -2.49
C PHE A 346 10.94 3.33 -1.52
N GLY A 347 10.66 3.36 -0.21
CA GLY A 347 11.46 2.67 0.79
C GLY A 347 11.61 1.18 0.46
N ILE A 348 10.50 0.43 0.36
CA ILE A 348 10.55 -1.01 0.04
C ILE A 348 11.13 -1.31 -1.35
N MET A 349 11.08 -0.35 -2.27
CA MET A 349 11.69 -0.51 -3.60
C MET A 349 13.21 -0.36 -3.54
N ALA A 350 13.75 0.35 -2.55
CA ALA A 350 15.20 0.44 -2.33
C ALA A 350 15.82 -0.96 -2.12
N ASP A 351 15.09 -1.89 -1.48
CA ASP A 351 15.53 -3.27 -1.21
C ASP A 351 15.81 -4.10 -2.47
N VAL A 352 15.24 -3.71 -3.61
CA VAL A 352 15.42 -4.40 -4.90
C VAL A 352 16.29 -3.60 -5.88
N THR A 353 16.67 -2.38 -5.51
CA THR A 353 17.40 -1.45 -6.37
C THR A 353 18.91 -1.76 -6.32
N PRO A 354 19.57 -2.00 -7.48
CA PRO A 354 21.01 -2.11 -7.55
C PRO A 354 21.71 -0.81 -7.11
N PRO A 355 22.90 -0.86 -6.48
CA PRO A 355 23.78 -2.02 -6.33
C PRO A 355 23.52 -2.90 -5.09
N VAL A 356 22.66 -2.45 -4.15
CA VAL A 356 22.53 -3.09 -2.83
C VAL A 356 21.57 -4.29 -2.85
N GLY A 357 20.37 -4.12 -3.41
CA GLY A 357 19.43 -5.19 -3.79
C GLY A 357 19.39 -6.45 -2.90
N LEU A 358 19.31 -6.34 -1.56
CA LEU A 358 19.50 -7.47 -0.62
C LEU A 358 18.60 -8.68 -0.94
N ALA A 359 17.34 -8.42 -1.31
CA ALA A 359 16.41 -9.46 -1.71
C ALA A 359 16.86 -10.18 -3.00
N SER A 360 17.44 -9.44 -3.93
CA SER A 360 17.99 -9.94 -5.19
C SER A 360 19.22 -10.83 -4.97
N PHE A 361 20.08 -10.51 -3.99
CA PHE A 361 21.20 -11.38 -3.60
C PHE A 361 20.71 -12.71 -3.02
N ALA A 362 19.73 -12.67 -2.12
CA ALA A 362 19.15 -13.89 -1.56
C ALA A 362 18.46 -14.75 -2.64
N ALA A 363 17.69 -14.14 -3.54
CA ALA A 363 17.03 -14.85 -4.63
C ALA A 363 18.01 -15.39 -5.68
N ALA A 364 19.10 -14.67 -5.95
CA ALA A 364 20.17 -15.13 -6.83
C ALA A 364 20.90 -16.35 -6.26
N ALA A 365 21.14 -16.39 -4.95
CA ALA A 365 21.73 -17.55 -4.28
C ALA A 365 20.88 -18.82 -4.43
N VAL A 366 19.54 -18.69 -4.42
CA VAL A 366 18.61 -19.83 -4.61
C VAL A 366 18.43 -20.18 -6.10
N SER A 367 18.39 -19.17 -6.97
CA SER A 367 18.17 -19.39 -8.42
C SER A 367 19.44 -19.80 -9.16
N GLY A 368 20.63 -19.52 -8.63
CA GLY A 368 21.92 -19.70 -9.31
C GLY A 368 22.15 -18.70 -10.44
N GLY A 369 21.52 -17.52 -10.39
CA GLY A 369 21.70 -16.42 -11.34
C GLY A 369 22.68 -15.36 -10.83
N ASP A 370 23.04 -14.40 -11.69
CA ASP A 370 23.85 -13.24 -11.28
C ASP A 370 23.02 -12.29 -10.38
N PRO A 371 23.49 -11.91 -9.17
CA PRO A 371 22.75 -11.05 -8.26
C PRO A 371 22.40 -9.67 -8.82
N ILE A 372 23.32 -9.04 -9.53
CA ILE A 372 23.13 -7.68 -10.06
C ILE A 372 22.13 -7.70 -11.22
N ARG A 373 22.24 -8.65 -12.14
CA ARG A 373 21.26 -8.83 -13.23
C ARG A 373 19.89 -9.21 -12.68
N THR A 374 19.82 -10.08 -11.67
CA THR A 374 18.58 -10.41 -10.99
C THR A 374 17.95 -9.16 -10.38
N GLY A 375 18.74 -8.30 -9.74
CA GLY A 375 18.30 -7.02 -9.19
C GLY A 375 17.81 -6.03 -10.25
N VAL A 376 18.51 -5.90 -11.38
CA VAL A 376 18.07 -5.04 -12.50
C VAL A 376 16.70 -5.50 -13.01
N VAL A 377 16.53 -6.80 -13.25
CA VAL A 377 15.25 -7.34 -13.73
C VAL A 377 14.14 -7.16 -12.68
N ALA A 378 14.45 -7.40 -11.40
CA ALA A 378 13.52 -7.20 -10.30
C ALA A 378 13.07 -5.74 -10.18
N PHE A 379 14.01 -4.80 -10.28
CA PHE A 379 13.71 -3.36 -10.29
C PHE A 379 12.76 -2.98 -11.44
N PHE A 380 13.02 -3.45 -12.66
CA PHE A 380 12.12 -3.21 -13.79
C PHE A 380 10.75 -3.85 -13.62
N TYR A 381 10.66 -5.04 -13.01
CA TYR A 381 9.37 -5.64 -12.66
C TYR A 381 8.64 -4.84 -11.57
N SER A 382 9.38 -4.20 -10.67
CA SER A 382 8.84 -3.36 -9.59
C SER A 382 8.51 -1.93 -10.02
N LEU A 383 8.98 -1.44 -11.18
CA LEU A 383 8.70 -0.08 -11.67
C LEU A 383 7.20 0.25 -11.73
N ARG A 384 6.36 -0.75 -11.99
CA ARG A 384 4.89 -0.61 -11.94
C ARG A 384 4.38 -0.23 -10.56
N THR A 385 5.01 -0.77 -9.51
CA THR A 385 4.68 -0.49 -8.12
C THR A 385 5.13 0.93 -7.76
N ALA A 386 6.22 1.42 -8.38
CA ALA A 386 6.71 2.79 -8.24
C ALA A 386 5.78 3.83 -8.88
N ALA A 387 5.01 3.43 -9.89
CA ALA A 387 4.05 4.34 -10.52
C ALA A 387 2.87 4.65 -9.59
N LEU A 388 2.36 3.66 -8.83
CA LEU A 388 1.17 3.80 -7.98
C LEU A 388 1.23 4.99 -7.01
N PRO A 389 2.35 5.27 -6.31
CA PRO A 389 2.49 6.45 -5.48
C PRO A 389 2.22 7.78 -6.16
N PHE A 390 2.77 8.00 -7.36
CA PHE A 390 2.47 9.21 -8.12
C PHE A 390 0.99 9.30 -8.46
N LEU A 391 0.35 8.17 -8.74
CA LEU A 391 -1.04 8.12 -9.15
C LEU A 391 -1.98 8.47 -7.98
N PHE A 392 -1.79 7.85 -6.82
CA PHE A 392 -2.69 8.11 -5.69
C PHE A 392 -2.44 9.47 -5.03
N ILE A 393 -1.26 10.07 -5.21
CA ILE A 393 -0.99 11.45 -4.79
C ILE A 393 -1.84 12.44 -5.59
N TYR A 394 -1.99 12.23 -6.90
CA TYR A 394 -2.84 13.09 -7.76
C TYR A 394 -4.30 12.65 -7.84
N ASN A 395 -4.63 11.46 -7.34
CA ASN A 395 -5.95 10.87 -7.38
C ASN A 395 -6.19 10.02 -6.12
N THR A 396 -6.58 10.70 -5.04
CA THR A 396 -6.87 10.08 -3.74
C THR A 396 -8.05 9.12 -3.79
N ASP A 397 -8.87 9.14 -4.84
CA ASP A 397 -9.94 8.17 -5.06
C ASP A 397 -9.38 6.72 -5.12
N LEU A 398 -8.11 6.55 -5.55
CA LEU A 398 -7.41 5.25 -5.52
C LEU A 398 -7.18 4.71 -4.12
N LEU A 399 -7.15 5.59 -3.12
CA LEU A 399 -7.05 5.25 -1.71
C LEU A 399 -8.44 5.05 -1.08
N LEU A 400 -9.56 5.15 -1.82
CA LEU A 400 -10.91 5.03 -1.25
C LEU A 400 -11.23 6.08 -0.16
N ILE A 401 -10.62 7.26 -0.25
CA ILE A 401 -10.89 8.42 0.61
C ILE A 401 -12.14 9.12 0.06
N ASP A 402 -13.20 9.19 0.85
CA ASP A 402 -14.49 9.81 0.48
C ASP A 402 -15.17 9.23 -0.78
N VAL A 403 -14.93 7.94 -1.05
CA VAL A 403 -15.47 7.23 -2.22
C VAL A 403 -16.56 6.23 -1.81
N ASP A 404 -17.69 6.24 -2.53
CA ASP A 404 -18.74 5.22 -2.39
C ASP A 404 -18.35 3.89 -3.04
N LEU A 405 -19.05 2.81 -2.69
CA LEU A 405 -18.68 1.47 -3.16
C LEU A 405 -18.71 1.34 -4.70
N ALA A 406 -19.69 1.95 -5.38
CA ALA A 406 -19.83 1.82 -6.82
C ALA A 406 -18.70 2.57 -7.55
N HIS A 407 -18.39 3.77 -7.08
CA HIS A 407 -17.27 4.55 -7.61
C HIS A 407 -15.92 3.89 -7.30
N GLY A 408 -15.75 3.31 -6.11
CA GLY A 408 -14.54 2.56 -5.74
C GLY A 408 -14.31 1.35 -6.65
N VAL A 409 -15.36 0.58 -6.97
CA VAL A 409 -15.29 -0.54 -7.93
C VAL A 409 -14.93 -0.02 -9.33
N PHE A 410 -15.53 1.08 -9.76
CA PHE A 410 -15.22 1.69 -11.05
C PHE A 410 -13.75 2.11 -11.15
N ILE A 411 -13.22 2.80 -10.13
CA ILE A 411 -11.82 3.20 -10.06
C ILE A 411 -10.90 1.99 -10.06
N PHE A 412 -11.22 0.96 -9.27
CA PHE A 412 -10.44 -0.28 -9.24
C PHE A 412 -10.33 -0.93 -10.62
N VAL A 413 -11.43 -1.01 -11.38
CA VAL A 413 -11.43 -1.59 -12.73
C VAL A 413 -10.59 -0.74 -13.68
N VAL A 414 -10.80 0.58 -13.71
CA VAL A 414 -10.07 1.49 -14.59
C VAL A 414 -8.57 1.47 -14.27
N ALA A 415 -8.22 1.54 -12.98
CA ALA A 415 -6.85 1.52 -12.51
C ALA A 415 -6.15 0.18 -12.81
N THR A 416 -6.87 -0.93 -12.68
CA THR A 416 -6.34 -2.25 -13.08
C THR A 416 -6.06 -2.28 -14.58
N VAL A 417 -7.00 -1.85 -15.43
CA VAL A 417 -6.80 -1.79 -16.88
C VAL A 417 -5.60 -0.91 -17.22
N ALA A 418 -5.51 0.28 -16.64
CA ALA A 418 -4.42 1.21 -16.88
C ALA A 418 -3.06 0.64 -16.43
N MET A 419 -2.99 -0.07 -15.29
CA MET A 419 -1.76 -0.75 -14.84
C MET A 419 -1.36 -1.90 -15.75
N LEU A 420 -2.33 -2.65 -16.29
CA LEU A 420 -2.06 -3.71 -17.26
C LEU A 420 -1.52 -3.13 -18.58
N LEU A 421 -2.05 -1.99 -19.04
CA LEU A 421 -1.53 -1.30 -20.22
C LEU A 421 -0.13 -0.74 -19.97
N PHE A 422 0.13 -0.17 -18.79
CA PHE A 422 1.46 0.27 -18.37
C PHE A 422 2.46 -0.90 -18.34
N ALA A 423 2.06 -2.02 -17.76
CA ALA A 423 2.86 -3.25 -17.76
C ALA A 423 3.12 -3.75 -19.19
N ALA A 424 2.11 -3.78 -20.06
CA ALA A 424 2.27 -4.17 -21.46
C ALA A 424 3.26 -3.25 -22.22
N ALA A 425 3.17 -1.95 -21.97
CA ALA A 425 4.04 -0.96 -22.61
C ALA A 425 5.50 -1.10 -22.17
N THR A 426 5.73 -1.19 -20.85
CA THR A 426 7.07 -1.34 -20.24
C THR A 426 7.71 -2.69 -20.57
N GLN A 427 6.90 -3.75 -20.68
CA GLN A 427 7.35 -5.07 -21.11
C GLN A 427 7.58 -5.16 -22.63
N GLY A 428 7.15 -4.16 -23.42
CA GLY A 428 7.27 -4.16 -24.87
C GLY A 428 6.41 -5.24 -25.56
N TRP A 429 5.36 -5.71 -24.89
CA TRP A 429 4.48 -6.75 -25.41
C TRP A 429 3.04 -6.54 -24.92
N PHE A 430 2.08 -6.54 -25.85
CA PHE A 430 0.66 -6.50 -25.53
C PHE A 430 -0.08 -7.71 -26.15
N LEU A 431 -0.62 -7.60 -27.36
CA LEU A 431 -1.10 -8.74 -28.13
C LEU A 431 0.03 -9.36 -28.97
N THR A 432 0.94 -8.50 -29.42
CA THR A 432 2.17 -8.86 -30.12
C THR A 432 3.31 -8.01 -29.57
N ARG A 433 4.54 -8.22 -30.06
CA ARG A 433 5.65 -7.32 -29.78
C ARG A 433 5.29 -5.88 -30.15
N ASN A 434 5.40 -4.98 -29.18
CA ASN A 434 5.10 -3.56 -29.38
C ASN A 434 6.18 -2.92 -30.23
N ARG A 435 5.78 -1.98 -31.09
CA ARG A 435 6.70 -0.98 -31.64
C ARG A 435 6.85 0.17 -30.65
N PHE A 436 7.94 0.93 -30.74
CA PHE A 436 8.21 2.05 -29.83
C PHE A 436 7.03 3.03 -29.70
N TYR A 437 6.41 3.41 -30.82
CA TYR A 437 5.25 4.31 -30.82
C TYR A 437 4.00 3.67 -30.21
N GLU A 438 3.84 2.34 -30.26
CA GLU A 438 2.74 1.65 -29.60
C GLU A 438 2.95 1.59 -28.09
N SER A 439 4.19 1.39 -27.64
CA SER A 439 4.52 1.51 -26.23
C SER A 439 4.25 2.94 -25.72
N ILE A 440 4.62 3.97 -26.48
CA ILE A 440 4.26 5.36 -26.11
C ILE A 440 2.75 5.55 -26.07
N ALA A 441 2.02 5.07 -27.09
CA ALA A 441 0.56 5.18 -27.11
C ALA A 441 -0.09 4.47 -25.91
N LEU A 442 0.38 3.27 -25.55
CA LEU A 442 -0.10 2.53 -24.39
C LEU A 442 0.22 3.25 -23.07
N LEU A 443 1.41 3.86 -22.94
CA LEU A 443 1.76 4.68 -21.77
C LEU A 443 0.87 5.93 -21.69
N LEU A 444 0.59 6.58 -22.81
CA LEU A 444 -0.31 7.73 -22.87
C LEU A 444 -1.74 7.34 -22.48
N VAL A 445 -2.26 6.23 -23.00
CA VAL A 445 -3.57 5.70 -22.60
C VAL A 445 -3.59 5.38 -21.10
N ALA A 446 -2.57 4.70 -20.58
CA ALA A 446 -2.49 4.39 -19.15
C ALA A 446 -2.50 5.67 -18.31
N PHE A 447 -1.69 6.68 -18.67
CA PHE A 447 -1.64 7.97 -17.99
C PHE A 447 -3.00 8.69 -18.01
N THR A 448 -3.66 8.76 -19.17
CA THR A 448 -4.98 9.41 -19.30
C THR A 448 -6.07 8.68 -18.51
N LEU A 449 -6.03 7.35 -18.43
CA LEU A 449 -6.99 6.59 -17.62
C LEU A 449 -6.78 6.81 -16.12
N PHE A 450 -5.54 6.98 -15.66
CA PHE A 450 -5.25 7.25 -14.25
C PHE A 450 -5.52 8.68 -13.81
N ARG A 451 -5.06 9.65 -14.62
CA ARG A 451 -5.17 11.08 -14.32
C ARG A 451 -5.91 11.80 -15.45
N PRO A 452 -7.20 11.50 -15.68
CA PRO A 452 -7.98 12.18 -16.70
C PRO A 452 -8.13 13.69 -16.40
N GLY A 453 -8.11 14.05 -15.12
CA GLY A 453 -8.15 15.44 -14.65
C GLY A 453 -7.05 16.31 -15.24
N PHE A 454 -5.83 15.77 -15.40
CA PHE A 454 -4.71 16.53 -15.97
C PHE A 454 -5.06 17.18 -17.32
N TRP A 455 -5.75 16.44 -18.20
CA TRP A 455 -6.16 16.97 -19.50
C TRP A 455 -7.39 17.87 -19.41
N MET A 456 -8.31 17.58 -18.48
CA MET A 456 -9.50 18.40 -18.28
C MET A 456 -9.13 19.77 -17.70
N ASP A 457 -8.19 19.82 -16.76
CA ASP A 457 -7.72 21.05 -16.11
C ASP A 457 -7.06 22.01 -17.11
N MET A 458 -6.47 21.49 -18.18
CA MET A 458 -5.93 22.31 -19.29
C MET A 458 -7.02 22.95 -20.16
N VAL A 459 -8.21 22.34 -20.22
CA VAL A 459 -9.34 22.82 -21.04
C VAL A 459 -10.29 23.68 -20.22
N ALA A 460 -10.56 23.28 -18.99
CA ALA A 460 -11.42 23.96 -18.03
C ALA A 460 -10.74 23.89 -16.65
N PRO A 461 -10.08 24.99 -16.19
CA PRO A 461 -9.41 25.02 -14.90
C PRO A 461 -10.36 24.69 -13.73
N PRO A 462 -9.91 23.93 -12.72
CA PRO A 462 -10.77 23.50 -11.61
C PRO A 462 -11.09 24.61 -10.60
N PHE A 463 -10.31 25.69 -10.58
CA PHE A 463 -10.50 26.81 -9.66
C PHE A 463 -10.49 28.14 -10.41
N THR A 464 -11.29 29.07 -9.91
CA THR A 464 -11.20 30.49 -10.29
C THR A 464 -10.44 31.21 -9.19
N GLU A 465 -9.38 31.91 -9.56
CA GLU A 465 -8.59 32.73 -8.63
C GLU A 465 -9.20 34.12 -8.48
N LEU A 466 -9.54 34.45 -7.23
CA LEU A 466 -10.01 35.77 -6.82
C LEU A 466 -8.92 36.44 -5.94
N PRO A 467 -8.82 37.78 -5.95
CA PRO A 467 -7.92 38.49 -5.03
C PRO A 467 -8.26 38.21 -3.56
N GLY A 468 -7.25 38.22 -2.69
CA GLY A 468 -7.44 38.04 -1.23
C GLY A 468 -8.49 38.98 -0.62
N SER A 469 -8.59 40.21 -1.12
CA SER A 469 -9.59 41.21 -0.70
C SER A 469 -11.04 40.80 -0.95
N GLN A 470 -11.29 39.80 -1.79
CA GLN A 470 -12.63 39.27 -2.09
C GLN A 470 -12.94 37.99 -1.29
N ILE A 471 -12.13 37.64 -0.29
CA ILE A 471 -12.33 36.42 0.52
C ILE A 471 -13.71 36.36 1.18
N GLU A 472 -14.20 37.47 1.74
CA GLU A 472 -15.54 37.50 2.34
C GLU A 472 -16.64 37.29 1.29
N GLN A 473 -16.49 37.89 0.11
CA GLN A 473 -17.43 37.69 -0.98
C GLN A 473 -17.42 36.23 -1.47
N ALA A 474 -16.23 35.66 -1.67
CA ALA A 474 -16.05 34.27 -2.04
C ALA A 474 -16.65 33.31 -1.00
N ALA A 475 -16.47 33.59 0.30
CA ALA A 475 -17.06 32.82 1.38
C ALA A 475 -18.58 32.95 1.45
N SER A 476 -19.13 34.11 1.08
CA SER A 476 -20.58 34.35 1.01
C SER A 476 -21.24 33.61 -0.15
N ASP A 477 -20.60 33.61 -1.31
CA ASP A 477 -21.11 32.97 -2.54
C ASP A 477 -21.01 31.44 -2.52
N ALA A 478 -20.03 30.92 -1.78
CA ALA A 478 -19.84 29.49 -1.60
C ALA A 478 -20.94 28.88 -0.69
N ALA A 479 -21.19 27.57 -0.78
CA ALA A 479 -22.15 26.91 0.12
C ALA A 479 -21.51 26.65 1.51
N PRO A 480 -22.27 26.66 2.62
CA PRO A 480 -21.77 26.19 3.90
C PRO A 480 -21.18 24.77 3.79
N GLY A 481 -20.04 24.53 4.43
CA GLY A 481 -19.32 23.24 4.36
C GLY A 481 -18.53 23.01 3.06
N SER A 482 -18.52 23.97 2.13
CA SER A 482 -17.64 23.89 0.95
C SER A 482 -16.19 24.24 1.30
N GLU A 483 -15.26 23.67 0.55
CA GLU A 483 -13.83 23.94 0.68
C GLU A 483 -13.41 25.05 -0.30
N ILE A 484 -12.79 26.10 0.22
CA ILE A 484 -12.06 27.11 -0.56
C ILE A 484 -10.57 26.96 -0.29
N ARG A 485 -9.69 27.41 -1.21
CA ARG A 485 -8.24 27.40 -0.95
C ARG A 485 -7.71 28.82 -0.86
N LEU A 486 -6.90 29.07 0.17
CA LEU A 486 -6.27 30.36 0.41
C LEU A 486 -4.80 30.26 0.04
N GLN A 487 -4.33 31.10 -0.86
CA GLN A 487 -2.90 31.29 -1.05
C GLN A 487 -2.43 32.35 -0.06
N VAL A 488 -1.56 31.94 0.86
CA VAL A 488 -1.16 32.74 2.01
C VAL A 488 0.35 32.93 2.00
N SER A 489 0.79 34.15 2.28
CA SER A 489 2.19 34.51 2.45
C SER A 489 2.45 34.82 3.92
N GLY A 490 3.46 34.19 4.52
CA GLY A 490 3.81 34.36 5.93
C GLY A 490 5.27 34.06 6.19
N LEU A 491 5.60 33.85 7.46
CA LEU A 491 6.91 33.36 7.90
C LEU A 491 6.77 31.90 8.34
N ASP A 492 7.79 31.09 8.09
CA ASP A 492 7.88 29.73 8.60
C ASP A 492 8.34 29.69 10.08
N ALA A 493 8.52 28.49 10.63
CA ALA A 493 8.93 28.29 12.03
C ALA A 493 10.33 28.85 12.36
N VAL A 494 11.15 29.16 11.36
CA VAL A 494 12.52 29.68 11.51
C VAL A 494 12.59 31.18 11.17
N GLY A 495 11.50 31.75 10.66
CA GLY A 495 11.36 33.17 10.32
C GLY A 495 11.67 33.50 8.86
N ASP A 496 11.73 32.49 7.97
CA ASP A 496 11.93 32.68 6.54
C ASP A 496 10.58 32.89 5.82
N PRO A 497 10.51 33.75 4.79
CA PRO A 497 9.28 34.02 4.07
C PRO A 497 8.83 32.81 3.25
N VAL A 498 7.59 32.38 3.44
CA VAL A 498 6.99 31.24 2.75
C VAL A 498 5.63 31.60 2.17
N THR A 499 5.31 31.06 1.00
CA THR A 499 3.97 31.13 0.41
C THR A 499 3.41 29.73 0.27
N PHE A 500 2.21 29.49 0.79
CA PHE A 500 1.57 28.18 0.74
C PHE A 500 0.07 28.26 0.50
N VAL A 501 -0.50 27.15 0.03
CA VAL A 501 -1.94 27.02 -0.23
C VAL A 501 -2.58 26.21 0.89
N ALA A 502 -3.55 26.82 1.58
CA ALA A 502 -4.28 26.25 2.71
C ALA A 502 -5.73 25.95 2.31
N PRO A 503 -6.23 24.71 2.45
CA PRO A 503 -7.65 24.40 2.29
C PRO A 503 -8.43 24.88 3.52
N LEU A 504 -9.45 25.68 3.32
CA LEU A 504 -10.35 26.13 4.39
C LEU A 504 -11.75 25.59 4.12
N THR A 505 -12.24 24.75 5.03
CA THR A 505 -13.66 24.35 5.04
C THR A 505 -14.48 25.46 5.67
N LEU A 506 -15.45 25.99 4.92
CA LEU A 506 -16.30 27.09 5.37
C LEU A 506 -17.33 26.62 6.41
N GLY A 507 -17.40 27.32 7.54
CA GLY A 507 -18.38 27.09 8.58
C GLY A 507 -19.80 27.53 8.17
N GLU A 508 -20.75 27.32 9.07
CA GLU A 508 -22.12 27.84 8.89
C GLU A 508 -22.15 29.34 9.22
N GLY A 509 -22.95 30.12 8.48
CA GLY A 509 -23.09 31.56 8.69
C GLY A 509 -23.95 32.25 7.64
N GLU A 510 -24.53 33.39 8.00
CA GLU A 510 -25.37 34.21 7.11
C GLU A 510 -24.54 35.09 6.17
N THR A 511 -23.41 35.64 6.67
CA THR A 511 -22.46 36.43 5.88
C THR A 511 -21.14 35.69 5.65
N GLY A 512 -20.35 36.14 4.67
CA GLY A 512 -19.01 35.60 4.43
C GLY A 512 -18.09 35.72 5.65
N ALA A 513 -18.14 36.86 6.34
CA ALA A 513 -17.39 37.08 7.59
C ALA A 513 -17.79 36.09 8.69
N ASP A 514 -19.10 35.85 8.89
CA ASP A 514 -19.58 34.88 9.88
C ASP A 514 -19.09 33.45 9.58
N ARG A 515 -19.05 33.08 8.29
CA ARG A 515 -18.57 31.76 7.87
C ARG A 515 -17.08 31.58 8.08
N LEU A 516 -16.28 32.61 7.77
CA LEU A 516 -14.84 32.60 8.03
C LEU A 516 -14.56 32.54 9.53
N PHE A 517 -15.29 33.32 10.33
CA PHE A 517 -15.22 33.28 11.79
C PHE A 517 -15.59 31.89 12.34
N ALA A 518 -16.65 31.28 11.82
CA ALA A 518 -17.06 29.91 12.20
C ALA A 518 -16.03 28.85 11.79
N SER A 519 -15.27 29.09 10.73
CA SER A 519 -14.09 28.28 10.36
C SER A 519 -12.86 28.55 11.25
N GLY A 520 -12.96 29.52 12.16
CA GLY A 520 -11.90 29.93 13.08
C GLY A 520 -10.92 30.93 12.51
N LEU A 521 -11.28 31.65 11.43
CA LEU A 521 -10.43 32.63 10.77
C LEU A 521 -10.97 34.06 10.97
N GLU A 522 -10.18 34.89 11.65
CA GLU A 522 -10.43 36.33 11.79
C GLU A 522 -9.46 37.11 10.90
N LEU A 523 -10.00 38.06 10.13
CA LEU A 523 -9.24 38.83 9.16
C LEU A 523 -9.38 40.32 9.43
N ILE A 524 -8.31 41.06 9.15
CA ILE A 524 -8.29 42.52 9.16
C ILE A 524 -7.87 43.04 7.78
N ASP A 525 -8.61 44.02 7.27
CA ASP A 525 -8.24 44.75 6.05
C ASP A 525 -7.24 45.85 6.40
N ASN A 526 -6.01 45.72 5.92
CA ASN A 526 -4.94 46.68 6.11
C ASN A 526 -4.59 47.40 4.79
N GLY A 527 -5.54 48.19 4.27
CA GLY A 527 -5.33 49.00 3.07
C GLY A 527 -5.46 48.23 1.76
N GLY A 528 -6.34 47.21 1.72
CA GLY A 528 -6.57 46.32 0.60
C GLY A 528 -5.82 44.98 0.70
N GLU A 529 -4.96 44.81 1.70
CA GLU A 529 -4.32 43.53 2.05
C GLU A 529 -5.11 42.88 3.19
N MET A 530 -5.62 41.68 2.96
CA MET A 530 -6.29 40.89 4.01
C MET A 530 -5.22 40.16 4.84
N VAL A 531 -5.11 40.52 6.11
CA VAL A 531 -4.17 39.92 7.07
C VAL A 531 -4.95 39.08 8.07
N ILE A 532 -4.40 37.93 8.45
CA ILE A 532 -4.98 37.08 9.50
C ILE A 532 -4.69 37.70 10.86
N ASP A 533 -5.75 38.17 11.53
CA ASP A 533 -5.65 38.80 12.85
C ASP A 533 -5.60 37.72 13.94
N ASN A 534 -6.44 36.68 13.82
CA ASN A 534 -6.48 35.59 14.78
C ASN A 534 -6.91 34.28 14.11
N VAL A 535 -6.38 33.17 14.62
CA VAL A 535 -6.79 31.82 14.27
C VAL A 535 -7.26 31.12 15.54
N THR A 536 -8.52 30.71 15.56
CA THR A 536 -9.12 30.04 16.71
C THR A 536 -8.47 28.68 16.93
N PHE A 537 -8.17 28.35 18.19
CA PHE A 537 -7.59 27.05 18.56
C PHE A 537 -8.55 25.89 18.25
N ASP A 538 -8.01 24.77 17.76
CA ASP A 538 -8.75 23.56 17.36
C ASP A 538 -9.81 23.83 16.26
N SER A 539 -9.51 24.77 15.37
CA SER A 539 -10.39 25.15 14.27
C SER A 539 -9.94 24.57 12.91
N PRO A 540 -10.84 24.50 11.91
CA PRO A 540 -10.47 24.18 10.53
C PRO A 540 -9.35 25.07 9.98
N ALA A 541 -9.34 26.36 10.34
CA ALA A 541 -8.28 27.29 9.94
C ALA A 541 -6.91 26.90 10.53
N GLN A 542 -6.85 26.55 11.82
CA GLN A 542 -5.60 26.09 12.43
C GLN A 542 -5.12 24.76 11.83
N ALA A 543 -6.05 23.84 11.59
CA ALA A 543 -5.75 22.55 10.96
C ALA A 543 -5.21 22.72 9.52
N ALA A 544 -5.61 23.79 8.83
CA ALA A 544 -5.11 24.16 7.50
C ALA A 544 -3.70 24.78 7.50
N GLY A 545 -3.11 25.02 8.69
CA GLY A 545 -1.79 25.64 8.85
C GLY A 545 -1.81 27.16 8.79
N LEU A 546 -2.99 27.78 8.90
CA LEU A 546 -3.12 29.23 9.00
C LEU A 546 -2.68 29.71 10.37
N ASP A 547 -2.02 30.87 10.42
CA ASP A 547 -1.53 31.48 11.65
C ASP A 547 -1.68 33.01 11.61
N TRP A 548 -1.55 33.65 12.77
CA TRP A 548 -1.60 35.12 12.89
C TRP A 548 -0.51 35.82 12.06
N ASP A 549 -0.75 37.06 11.67
CA ASP A 549 0.15 37.92 10.86
C ASP A 549 0.43 37.41 9.43
N GLN A 550 -0.24 36.36 8.97
CA GLN A 550 -0.12 35.90 7.60
C GLN A 550 -1.01 36.72 6.64
N LYS A 551 -0.57 36.90 5.41
CA LYS A 551 -1.27 37.66 4.37
C LYS A 551 -2.00 36.75 3.39
N VAL A 552 -3.30 36.96 3.19
CA VAL A 552 -4.07 36.25 2.17
C VAL A 552 -3.87 36.95 0.82
N MET A 553 -3.15 36.27 -0.09
CA MET A 553 -2.82 36.79 -1.42
C MET A 553 -3.96 36.56 -2.41
N SER A 554 -4.49 35.35 -2.44
CA SER A 554 -5.57 34.95 -3.36
C SER A 554 -6.48 33.89 -2.74
N VAL A 555 -7.69 33.79 -3.28
CA VAL A 555 -8.73 32.85 -2.89
C VAL A 555 -9.13 32.05 -4.12
N GLN A 556 -8.94 30.74 -4.09
CA GLN A 556 -9.32 29.81 -5.14
C GLN A 556 -10.67 29.19 -4.80
N VAL A 557 -11.68 29.49 -5.62
CA VAL A 557 -13.03 28.95 -5.50
C VAL A 557 -13.27 27.88 -6.56
N PRO A 558 -13.88 26.73 -6.24
CA PRO A 558 -14.19 25.69 -7.22
C PRO A 558 -14.98 26.24 -8.42
N ALA A 559 -14.49 25.98 -9.63
CA ALA A 559 -15.14 26.37 -10.88
C ALA A 559 -15.97 25.21 -11.45
N PRO A 560 -17.08 25.47 -12.16
CA PRO A 560 -17.86 24.42 -12.82
C PRO A 560 -17.05 23.78 -13.95
N GLN A 561 -16.61 22.53 -13.72
CA GLN A 561 -15.82 21.75 -14.68
C GLN A 561 -16.63 20.59 -15.28
N PRO A 562 -16.52 20.30 -16.59
CA PRO A 562 -17.05 19.07 -17.16
C PRO A 562 -16.40 17.84 -16.49
N SER A 563 -17.13 16.72 -16.45
CA SER A 563 -16.61 15.49 -15.82
C SER A 563 -15.26 15.06 -16.42
N LYS A 564 -14.23 14.91 -15.58
CA LYS A 564 -12.89 14.43 -15.97
C LYS A 564 -12.92 13.18 -16.86
N TYR A 565 -13.90 12.29 -16.67
CA TYR A 565 -14.03 11.03 -17.39
C TYR A 565 -14.32 11.15 -18.90
N TRP A 566 -14.69 12.33 -19.42
CA TRP A 566 -14.77 12.56 -20.87
C TRP A 566 -13.45 12.26 -21.58
N MET A 567 -12.31 12.42 -20.88
CA MET A 567 -10.98 12.11 -21.41
C MET A 567 -10.74 10.61 -21.62
N PHE A 568 -11.62 9.72 -21.14
CA PHE A 568 -11.54 8.29 -21.44
C PHE A 568 -11.89 7.98 -22.89
N ILE A 569 -12.74 8.77 -23.54
CA ILE A 569 -13.13 8.55 -24.94
C ILE A 569 -11.92 8.59 -25.87
N PRO A 570 -11.11 9.68 -25.92
CA PRO A 570 -9.93 9.70 -26.79
C PRO A 570 -8.90 8.62 -26.41
N ALA A 571 -8.75 8.31 -25.12
CA ALA A 571 -7.86 7.25 -24.67
C ALA A 571 -8.28 5.85 -25.18
N LEU A 572 -9.57 5.53 -25.09
CA LEU A 572 -10.11 4.26 -25.57
C LEU A 572 -10.08 4.15 -27.10
N LEU A 573 -10.29 5.26 -27.83
CA LEU A 573 -10.12 5.28 -29.28
C LEU A 573 -8.67 5.01 -29.69
N LEU A 574 -7.69 5.63 -28.99
CA LEU A 574 -6.28 5.38 -29.22
C LEU A 574 -5.91 3.91 -28.91
N LEU A 575 -6.43 3.36 -27.81
CA LEU A 575 -6.26 1.95 -27.47
C LEU A 575 -6.84 1.01 -28.54
N ALA A 576 -8.04 1.31 -29.03
CA ALA A 576 -8.68 0.54 -30.09
C ALA A 576 -7.85 0.56 -31.38
N ALA A 577 -7.24 1.70 -31.72
CA ALA A 577 -6.33 1.80 -32.86
C ALA A 577 -5.08 0.91 -32.68
N VAL A 578 -4.45 0.92 -31.49
CA VAL A 578 -3.32 0.04 -31.18
C VAL A 578 -3.73 -1.44 -31.29
N VAL A 579 -4.88 -1.82 -30.72
CA VAL A 579 -5.40 -3.20 -30.80
C VAL A 579 -5.63 -3.61 -32.25
N PHE A 580 -6.24 -2.75 -33.07
CA PHE A 580 -6.48 -3.01 -34.49
C PHE A 580 -5.18 -3.24 -35.25
N LEU A 581 -4.18 -2.36 -35.06
CA LEU A 581 -2.86 -2.48 -35.68
C LEU A 581 -2.13 -3.75 -35.27
N GLN A 582 -2.20 -4.14 -33.98
CA GLN A 582 -1.55 -5.34 -33.48
C GLN A 582 -2.25 -6.62 -33.95
N ARG A 583 -3.58 -6.67 -33.95
CA ARG A 583 -4.35 -7.83 -34.46
C ARG A 583 -4.04 -8.09 -35.94
N GLY A 584 -3.98 -7.03 -36.75
CA GLY A 584 -3.60 -7.13 -38.15
C GLY A 584 -2.19 -7.70 -38.37
N ARG A 585 -1.26 -7.47 -37.43
CA ARG A 585 0.09 -8.08 -37.47
C ARG A 585 0.12 -9.50 -36.91
N ALA A 586 -0.58 -9.76 -35.81
CA ALA A 586 -0.67 -11.08 -35.21
C ALA A 586 -1.16 -12.13 -36.22
N ALA A 587 -2.18 -11.78 -37.00
CA ALA A 587 -2.75 -12.65 -38.03
C ALA A 587 -1.80 -12.92 -39.22
N ARG A 588 -0.74 -12.12 -39.40
CA ARG A 588 0.25 -12.26 -40.49
C ARG A 588 1.49 -13.05 -40.07
N VAL A 589 1.67 -13.32 -38.78
CA VAL A 589 2.74 -14.19 -38.30
C VAL A 589 2.22 -15.63 -38.40
N PRO A 590 2.81 -16.50 -39.23
CA PRO A 590 2.40 -17.90 -39.28
C PRO A 590 2.59 -18.50 -37.89
N ALA A 591 1.58 -19.23 -37.40
CA ALA A 591 1.66 -19.95 -36.14
C ALA A 591 2.91 -20.84 -36.19
N ALA A 592 3.93 -20.50 -35.39
CA ALA A 592 5.10 -21.35 -35.26
C ALA A 592 4.62 -22.69 -34.71
N ALA A 593 4.87 -23.74 -35.50
CA ALA A 593 4.50 -25.13 -35.22
C ALA A 593 5.22 -25.69 -33.98
#